data_AF-A0A7W8VD28-F1
#
_entry.id   AF-A0A7W8VD28-F1
#
_cell.length_a   1.000
_cell.length_b   1.000
_cell.length_c   1.000
_cell.angle_alpha   90.00
_cell.angle_beta   90.00
_cell.angle_gamma   90.00
#
_symmetry.space_group_name_H-M   'P 1'
#
loop_
_entity.id
_entity.type
_entity.pdbx_description
1 polymer ?
#
loop_
_entity_poly.entity_id
_entity_poly.type
_entity_poly.pdbx_seq_one_letter_code
_entity_poly.pdbx_strand_id
1 'polypeptide(L)'
;MRHERQVLICPECQLTRDWKADLDRCPRCRSTFLLSRLGEVECHSCGHIRPQTSPCPASDPDPALTNAVEQALSRALRGLSSLPADRTHH
;
A
#
# COMPACT_ATOMS: atom_id res chain seq x y z
N MET A 1 0.74 -8.84 -18.14
CA MET A 1 0.31 -7.45 -18.38
C MET A 1 0.25 -6.73 -17.04
N ARG A 2 1.18 -5.82 -16.74
CA ARG A 2 1.01 -4.89 -15.61
C ARG A 2 -0.02 -3.85 -16.05
N HIS A 3 -1.16 -3.76 -15.38
CA HIS A 3 -2.15 -2.73 -15.68
C HIS A 3 -1.69 -1.43 -15.00
N GLU A 4 -0.93 -0.63 -15.74
CA GLU A 4 -0.56 0.71 -15.33
C GLU A 4 -1.84 1.55 -15.25
N ARG A 5 -2.23 1.98 -14.06
CA ARG A 5 -3.36 2.88 -13.88
C ARG A 5 -2.95 4.26 -14.39
N GLN A 6 -3.56 4.70 -15.48
CA GLN A 6 -3.41 6.08 -15.94
C GLN A 6 -4.31 7.00 -15.13
N VAL A 7 -3.75 8.10 -14.63
CA VAL A 7 -4.49 9.19 -13.99
C VAL A 7 -4.61 10.31 -15.01
N LEU A 8 -5.83 10.66 -15.38
CA LEU A 8 -6.11 11.79 -16.26
C LEU A 8 -6.33 13.05 -15.41
N ILE A 9 -5.60 14.11 -15.73
CA ILE A 9 -5.76 15.44 -15.13
C ILE A 9 -6.45 16.32 -16.17
N CYS A 10 -7.46 17.08 -15.76
CA CYS A 10 -8.17 17.97 -16.68
C CYS A 10 -7.22 19.04 -17.26
N PRO A 11 -7.34 19.48 -18.53
CA PRO A 11 -6.39 20.42 -19.13
C PRO A 11 -6.24 21.73 -18.35
N GLU A 12 -7.35 22.26 -17.82
CA GLU A 12 -7.35 23.45 -16.97
C GLU A 12 -6.54 23.20 -15.68
N CYS A 13 -6.89 22.12 -14.97
CA CYS A 13 -6.22 21.66 -13.75
C CYS A 13 -4.70 21.44 -13.95
N GLN A 14 -4.31 21.01 -15.15
CA GLN A 14 -2.91 20.79 -15.52
C GLN A 14 -2.12 22.09 -15.67
N LEU A 15 -2.78 23.18 -16.08
CA LEU A 15 -2.15 24.49 -16.29
C LEU A 15 -2.13 25.35 -15.01
N THR A 16 -3.14 25.23 -14.15
CA THR A 16 -3.29 26.12 -12.97
C THR A 16 -2.25 25.85 -11.86
N ARG A 17 -1.62 24.67 -11.84
CA ARG A 17 -0.75 24.23 -10.74
C ARG A 17 0.59 23.72 -11.26
N ASP A 18 1.69 24.11 -10.62
CA ASP A 18 2.99 23.48 -10.87
C ASP A 18 3.07 22.13 -10.16
N TRP A 19 2.49 21.10 -10.77
CA TRP A 19 2.50 19.73 -10.27
C TRP A 19 3.91 19.17 -10.06
N LYS A 20 4.93 19.70 -10.77
CA LYS A 20 6.33 19.27 -10.61
C LYS A 20 6.99 19.89 -9.37
N ALA A 21 6.51 21.03 -8.91
CA ALA A 21 6.97 21.62 -7.65
C ALA A 21 6.55 20.78 -6.45
N ASP A 22 5.38 20.15 -6.52
CA ASP A 22 4.79 19.36 -5.43
C ASP A 22 5.31 17.92 -5.34
N LEU A 23 6.11 17.48 -6.30
CA LEU A 23 6.75 16.17 -6.23
C LEU A 23 7.80 16.14 -5.13
N ASP A 24 7.73 15.09 -4.31
CA ASP A 24 8.77 14.81 -3.33
C ASP A 24 10.14 14.69 -3.99
N ARG A 25 11.15 15.25 -3.32
CA ARG A 25 12.54 15.22 -3.77
C ARG A 25 13.42 14.55 -2.72
N CYS A 26 14.48 13.92 -3.19
CA CYS A 26 15.54 13.47 -2.31
C CYS A 26 16.23 14.70 -1.68
N PRO A 27 16.37 14.77 -0.34
CA PRO A 27 17.06 15.90 0.30
C PRO A 27 18.56 15.95 -0.01
N ARG A 28 19.16 14.85 -0.49
CA ARG A 28 20.60 14.79 -0.83
C ARG A 28 20.91 15.16 -2.27
N CYS A 29 20.19 14.60 -3.24
CA CYS A 29 20.51 14.74 -4.68
C CYS A 29 19.40 15.42 -5.50
N ARG A 30 18.27 15.78 -4.87
CA ARG A 30 17.09 16.41 -5.48
C ARG A 30 16.35 15.58 -6.55
N SER A 31 16.75 14.34 -6.78
CA SER A 31 16.01 13.41 -7.65
C SER A 31 14.58 13.19 -7.15
N THR A 32 13.64 13.09 -8.09
CA THR A 32 12.24 12.69 -7.85
C THR A 32 12.01 11.19 -8.02
N PHE A 33 13.06 10.43 -8.40
CA PHE A 33 12.95 8.97 -8.53
C PHE A 33 13.10 8.32 -7.15
N LEU A 34 11.97 8.26 -6.43
CA LEU A 34 11.85 7.72 -5.09
C LEU A 34 11.09 6.39 -5.12
N LEU A 35 11.55 5.43 -4.34
CA LEU A 35 10.98 4.09 -4.20
C LEU A 35 10.44 3.94 -2.77
N SER A 36 9.16 3.58 -2.65
CA SER A 36 8.57 3.23 -1.35
C SER A 36 8.89 1.79 -0.99
N ARG A 37 9.51 1.61 0.17
CA ARG A 37 9.70 0.35 0.90
C ARG A 37 8.78 0.34 2.13
N LEU A 38 8.65 -0.80 2.80
CA LEU A 38 7.85 -0.93 4.02
C LEU A 38 8.37 0.03 5.10
N GLY A 39 7.67 1.14 5.33
CA GLY A 39 8.03 2.15 6.32
C GLY A 39 9.16 3.10 5.91
N GLU A 40 9.70 2.97 4.69
CA GLU A 40 10.87 3.74 4.22
C GLU A 40 10.72 4.23 2.78
N VAL A 41 11.41 5.32 2.46
CA VAL A 41 11.54 5.84 1.10
C VAL A 41 13.03 5.85 0.75
N GLU A 42 13.38 5.17 -0.33
CA GLU A 42 14.73 5.12 -0.88
C GLU A 42 14.83 5.98 -2.14
N CYS A 43 15.88 6.78 -2.27
CA CYS A 43 16.20 7.47 -3.51
C CYS A 43 16.97 6.54 -4.44
N HIS A 44 16.40 6.20 -5.60
CA HIS A 44 17.03 5.31 -6.56
C HIS A 44 18.33 5.91 -7.14
N SER A 45 18.44 7.23 -7.22
CA SER A 45 19.60 7.90 -7.83
C SER A 45 20.84 7.96 -6.94
N CYS A 46 20.70 8.01 -5.61
CA CYS A 46 21.85 8.15 -4.70
C CYS A 46 21.84 7.20 -3.50
N GLY A 47 20.83 6.34 -3.38
CA GLY A 47 20.70 5.36 -2.29
C GLY A 47 20.33 5.96 -0.93
N HIS A 48 19.97 7.24 -0.84
CA HIS A 48 19.55 7.83 0.42
C HIS A 48 18.20 7.26 0.87
N ILE A 49 18.14 6.77 2.11
CA ILE A 49 16.95 6.19 2.74
C ILE A 49 16.45 7.14 3.83
N ARG A 50 15.14 7.36 3.88
CA ARG A 50 14.44 8.08 4.96
C ARG A 50 13.20 7.29 5.41
N PRO A 51 12.75 7.42 6.66
CA PRO A 51 11.46 6.87 7.06
C PRO A 51 10.33 7.47 6.21
N GLN A 52 9.31 6.66 5.91
CA GLN A 52 8.05 7.16 5.35
C GLN A 52 7.37 8.03 6.40
N THR A 53 7.12 9.29 6.06
CA THR A 53 6.13 10.08 6.77
C THR A 53 4.77 9.55 6.34
N SER A 54 4.21 8.57 7.07
CA SER A 54 2.84 8.14 6.83
C SER A 54 1.92 9.34 7.08
N PRO A 55 1.21 9.87 6.06
CA PRO A 55 0.29 10.99 6.26
C PRO A 55 -0.97 10.56 7.01
N CYS A 56 -1.25 9.25 7.07
CA CYS A 56 -2.28 8.71 7.94
C CYS A 56 -1.66 8.41 9.31
N PRO A 57 -2.22 8.93 10.42
CA PRO A 57 -2.03 8.24 11.69
C PRO A 57 -2.45 6.78 11.43
N ALA A 58 -1.64 5.82 11.88
CA ALA A 58 -2.11 4.44 11.92
C ALA A 58 -3.44 4.50 12.69
N SER A 59 -4.56 4.34 11.98
CA SER A 59 -5.86 4.26 12.62
C SER A 59 -5.74 3.07 13.54
N ASP A 60 -5.89 3.28 14.85
CA ASP A 60 -5.93 2.17 15.79
C ASP A 60 -6.94 1.15 15.25
N PRO A 61 -6.57 -0.13 15.13
CA PRO A 61 -7.47 -1.13 14.57
C PRO A 61 -8.74 -1.14 15.41
N ASP A 62 -9.89 -0.95 14.75
CA ASP A 62 -11.19 -0.98 15.43
C ASP A 62 -11.34 -2.34 16.15
N PRO A 63 -11.45 -2.36 17.48
CA PRO A 63 -11.52 -3.61 18.24
C PRO A 63 -12.77 -4.42 17.86
N ALA A 64 -13.87 -3.77 17.47
CA ALA A 64 -15.08 -4.47 17.03
C ALA A 64 -14.86 -5.19 15.70
N LEU A 65 -14.22 -4.53 14.73
CA LEU A 65 -13.85 -5.14 13.46
C LEU A 65 -12.84 -6.28 13.65
N THR A 66 -11.83 -6.08 14.50
CA THR A 66 -10.81 -7.08 14.81
C THR A 66 -11.44 -8.36 15.37
N ASN A 67 -12.33 -8.22 16.36
CA ASN A 67 -13.07 -9.34 16.94
C ASN A 67 -13.98 -10.04 15.90
N ALA A 68 -14.63 -9.29 15.02
CA ALA A 68 -15.48 -9.86 13.98
C ALA A 68 -14.69 -10.70 12.98
N VAL A 69 -13.50 -10.24 12.58
CA VAL A 69 -12.57 -10.99 11.71
C VAL A 69 -12.08 -12.25 12.40
N GLU A 70 -11.68 -12.17 13.67
CA GLU A 70 -11.23 -13.34 14.45
C GLU A 70 -12.32 -14.42 14.54
N GLN A 71 -13.56 -14.03 14.81
CA GLN A 71 -14.70 -14.95 14.86
C GLN A 71 -15.00 -15.56 13.49
N ALA A 72 -14.94 -14.76 12.42
CA ALA A 72 -15.15 -15.24 11.06
C ALA A 72 -14.07 -16.26 10.66
N LEU A 73 -12.79 -15.97 10.94
CA LEU A 73 -11.68 -16.87 10.68
C LEU A 73 -11.82 -18.17 11.46
N SER A 74 -12.18 -18.10 12.74
CA SER A 74 -12.41 -19.28 13.58
C SER A 74 -13.53 -20.17 13.03
N ARG A 75 -14.61 -19.60 12.50
CA ARG A 75 -15.69 -20.36 11.84
C ARG A 75 -15.22 -21.00 10.55
N ALA A 76 -14.44 -20.29 9.73
CA ALA A 76 -13.89 -20.81 8.48
C ALA A 76 -12.94 -22.00 8.74
N LEU A 77 -12.03 -21.86 9.70
CA LEU A 77 -11.11 -22.93 10.09
C LEU A 77 -11.85 -24.16 10.63
N ARG A 78 -12.89 -23.96 11.46
CA ARG A 78 -13.77 -25.06 11.90
C ARG A 78 -14.47 -25.72 10.72
N GLY A 79 -15.01 -24.93 9.80
CA GLY A 79 -15.63 -25.41 8.56
C GLY A 79 -14.67 -26.27 7.74
N LEU A 80 -13.43 -25.83 7.56
CA LEU A 80 -12.38 -26.57 6.85
C LEU A 80 -12.01 -27.89 7.56
N SER A 81 -11.95 -27.90 8.89
CA SER A 81 -11.71 -29.15 9.64
C SER A 81 -12.90 -30.11 9.65
N SER A 82 -14.10 -29.60 9.42
CA SER A 82 -15.33 -30.41 9.31
C SER A 82 -15.60 -30.91 7.90
N LEU A 83 -14.83 -30.49 6.90
CA LEU A 83 -14.89 -31.09 5.57
C LEU A 83 -14.43 -32.56 5.71
N PRO A 84 -15.24 -33.55 5.29
CA PRO A 84 -14.80 -34.92 5.24
C PRO A 84 -13.57 -35.02 4.34
N ALA A 85 -12.57 -35.81 4.76
CA ALA A 85 -11.31 -36.06 4.04
C ALA A 85 -11.50 -36.86 2.73
N ASP A 86 -12.62 -36.68 2.03
CA ASP A 86 -12.96 -37.46 0.85
C ASP A 86 -12.56 -36.73 -0.43
N ARG A 87 -11.25 -36.49 -0.58
CA ARG A 87 -10.57 -36.32 -1.88
C ARG A 87 -9.11 -36.79 -1.82
N THR A 88 -8.87 -37.96 -1.24
CA THR A 88 -7.73 -38.80 -1.65
C THR A 88 -8.26 -39.91 -2.56
N HIS A 89 -8.45 -39.59 -3.84
CA HIS A 89 -8.51 -40.61 -4.90
C HIS A 89 -8.28 -39.95 -6.28
N HIS A 90 -7.02 -39.86 -6.72
CA HIS A 90 -6.41 -40.62 -7.83
C HIS A 90 -5.09 -39.95 -8.26
#